data_AF-A0A1I2BH21-F1
#
_entry.id   AF-A0A1I2BH21-F1
#
_cell.length_a   1.000
_cell.length_b   1.000
_cell.length_c   1.000
_cell.angle_alpha   90.00
_cell.angle_beta   90.00
_cell.angle_gamma   90.00
#
_symmetry.space_group_name_H-M   'P 1'
#
loop_
_entity.id
_entity.type
_entity.pdbx_description
1 polymer ?
#
loop_
_entity_poly.entity_id
_entity_poly.type
_entity_poly.pdbx_seq_one_letter_code
_entity_poly.pdbx_strand_id
1 'polypeptide(L)' 'MMYKKAISLSRKFLANPHQNTPLNELLKKNKSVDLRNNSIVIDYENGYDQIKPIDTEKRF' A
#
# COMPACT_ATOMS: atom_id res chain seq x y z
N MET A 1 -20.81 34.70 4.91
CA MET A 1 -20.37 33.52 5.68
C MET A 1 -19.72 32.54 4.71
N MET A 2 -18.41 32.28 4.83
CA MET A 2 -17.70 31.40 3.90
C MET A 2 -17.79 29.96 4.39
N TYR A 3 -18.63 29.16 3.74
CA TYR A 3 -18.77 27.74 4.06
C TYR A 3 -17.49 27.01 3.66
N LYS A 4 -16.69 26.57 4.64
CA LYS A 4 -15.56 25.67 4.39
C LYS A 4 -16.11 24.33 3.93
N LYS A 5 -15.84 23.95 2.68
CA LYS A 5 -16.19 22.62 2.17
C LYS A 5 -15.49 21.56 3.01
N ALA A 6 -16.26 20.65 3.61
CA ALA A 6 -15.69 19.52 4.35
C ALA A 6 -14.97 18.58 3.39
N ILE A 7 -13.64 18.68 3.32
CA ILE A 7 -12.79 17.84 2.46
C ILE A 7 -12.94 16.37 2.84
N SER A 8 -13.19 16.09 4.13
CA SER A 8 -13.41 14.74 4.68
C SER A 8 -14.60 13.99 4.06
N LEU A 9 -15.59 14.71 3.54
CA LEU A 9 -16.76 14.11 2.88
C LEU A 9 -16.64 14.10 1.35
N SER A 10 -15.51 14.56 0.81
CA SER A 10 -15.28 14.50 -0.63
C SER A 10 -15.07 13.06 -1.09
N ARG A 11 -15.61 12.71 -2.27
CA ARG A 11 -15.42 11.38 -2.88
C ARG A 11 -13.94 10.98 -2.96
N LYS A 12 -13.06 11.95 -3.26
CA LYS A 12 -11.62 11.75 -3.35
C LYS A 12 -11.01 11.34 -2.00
N PHE A 13 -11.37 12.05 -0.93
CA PHE A 13 -10.89 11.73 0.42
C PHE A 13 -11.44 10.38 0.90
N LEU A 14 -12.72 10.08 0.67
CA LEU A 14 -13.32 8.80 1.06
C LEU A 14 -12.69 7.61 0.32
N ALA A 15 -12.34 7.78 -0.97
CA ALA A 15 -11.67 6.74 -1.75
C ALA A 15 -10.21 6.52 -1.32
N ASN A 16 -9.50 7.58 -0.92
CA ASN A 16 -8.16 7.48 -0.36
C ASN A 16 -7.93 8.54 0.74
N PRO A 17 -8.16 8.17 2.01
CA PRO A 17 -7.93 9.08 3.14
C PRO A 17 -6.47 9.53 3.29
N HIS A 18 -5.53 8.75 2.72
CA HIS A 18 -4.10 8.99 2.75
C HIS A 18 -3.57 9.65 1.46
N GLN A 19 -4.45 10.26 0.65
CA GLN A 19 -4.10 10.87 -0.64
C GLN A 19 -2.96 11.90 -0.61
N ASN A 20 -2.67 12.49 0.54
CA ASN A 20 -1.59 13.48 0.72
C ASN A 20 -0.35 12.87 1.40
N THR A 21 -0.38 11.59 1.76
CA THR A 21 0.76 10.89 2.37
C THR A 21 1.50 10.13 1.27
N PRO A 22 2.81 10.36 1.09
CA PRO A 22 3.63 9.57 0.18
C PRO A 22 3.54 8.06 0.48
N LEU A 23 3.51 7.24 -0.58
CA LEU A 23 3.37 5.79 -0.44
C LEU A 23 4.49 5.17 0.42
N ASN A 24 5.74 5.64 0.27
CA ASN A 24 6.86 5.17 1.07
C ASN A 24 6.67 5.42 2.58
N GLU A 25 6.07 6.55 2.97
CA GLU A 25 5.76 6.85 4.37
C GLU A 25 4.67 5.92 4.90
N LEU A 26 3.65 5.62 4.08
CA LEU A 26 2.60 4.66 4.44
C LEU A 26 3.17 3.25 4.63
N LEU A 27 4.05 2.82 3.73
CA LEU A 27 4.70 1.50 3.80
C LEU A 27 5.61 1.37 5.03
N LYS A 28 6.38 2.42 5.35
CA LYS A 28 7.19 2.51 6.58
C LYS A 28 6.33 2.47 7.83
N LYS A 29 5.26 3.28 7.89
CA LYS A 29 4.34 3.34 9.02
C LYS A 29 3.67 1.99 9.28
N ASN A 30 3.29 1.29 8.22
CA ASN A 30 2.65 -0.02 8.30
C ASN A 30 3.66 -1.16 8.55
N LYS A 31 4.97 -0.87 8.60
CA LYS A 31 6.03 -1.90 8.66
C LYS A 31 5.81 -2.97 7.60
N SER A 32 5.51 -2.53 6.38
CA SER A 32 5.26 -3.44 5.27
C SER A 32 6.55 -4.18 4.89
N VAL A 33 6.42 -5.44 4.47
CA VAL A 33 7.54 -6.20 3.91
C VAL A 33 7.99 -5.53 2.63
N ASP A 34 9.29 -5.27 2.48
CA ASP A 34 9.85 -4.78 1.23
C ASP A 34 10.10 -5.95 0.29
N LEU A 35 9.33 -6.02 -0.80
CA LEU A 35 9.46 -7.07 -1.82
C LEU A 35 10.48 -6.72 -2.92
N ARG A 36 11.03 -5.49 -2.94
CA ARG A 36 12.03 -5.09 -3.95
C ARG A 36 13.31 -5.90 -3.74
N ASN A 37 13.69 -6.68 -4.75
CA ASN A 37 14.80 -7.63 -4.68
C ASN A 37 14.69 -8.58 -3.46
N ASN A 38 13.46 -8.91 -3.06
CA ASN A 38 13.16 -9.75 -1.91
C ASN A 38 11.84 -10.50 -2.15
N SER A 39 11.67 -11.04 -3.35
CA SER A 39 10.47 -11.77 -3.72
C SER A 39 10.81 -12.97 -4.60
N ILE A 40 10.04 -14.03 -4.42
CA ILE A 40 9.97 -15.18 -5.32
C ILE A 40 8.53 -15.31 -5.84
N VAL A 41 8.40 -15.83 -7.04
CA VAL A 41 7.10 -16.17 -7.65
C VAL A 41 6.98 -17.69 -7.63
N ILE A 42 5.85 -18.18 -7.13
CA ILE A 42 5.49 -19.60 -7.12
C ILE A 42 4.31 -19.76 -8.08
N ASP A 43 4.54 -20.46 -9.18
CA ASP A 43 3.50 -20.85 -10.13
C ASP A 43 2.76 -22.09 -9.59
N TYR A 44 1.43 -22.07 -9.64
CA TYR A 44 0.58 -23.18 -9.21
C TYR A 44 0.03 -24.03 -10.36
N GLU A 45 0.41 -23.73 -11.61
CA GLU A 45 0.00 -24.44 -12.83
C GLU A 45 -1.53 -24.47 -13.06
N ASN A 46 -2.27 -23.59 -12.37
CA ASN A 46 -3.72 -23.47 -12.46
C ASN A 46 -4.16 -22.08 -12.94
N GLY A 47 -3.22 -21.32 -13.51
CA GLY A 47 -3.41 -19.94 -13.94
C GLY A 47 -3.26 -18.89 -12.84
N TYR A 48 -2.82 -19.28 -11.64
CA TYR A 48 -2.51 -18.39 -10.54
C TYR A 48 -1.05 -18.50 -10.11
N ASP A 49 -0.48 -17.34 -9.77
CA ASP A 49 0.86 -17.23 -9.19
C ASP A 49 0.76 -16.64 -7.78
N GLN A 50 1.67 -17.04 -6.89
CA GLN A 50 1.88 -16.40 -5.60
C GLN A 50 3.23 -15.69 -5.54
N ILE A 51 3.21 -14.40 -5.19
CA ILE A 51 4.41 -13.64 -4.84
C ILE A 51 4.64 -13.77 -3.33
N LYS A 52 5.79 -14.29 -2.92
CA LYS A 52 6.19 -14.37 -1.51
C LYS A 52 7.49 -13.61 -1.25
N PRO A 53 7.67 -13.04 -0.04
CA PRO A 53 8.97 -12.54 0.37
C PRO A 53 9.98 -13.68 0.55
N ILE A 54 11.25 -13.40 0.25
CA ILE A 54 12.37 -14.31 0.58
C ILE A 54 12.73 -14.16 2.06
N ASP A 55 12.96 -12.91 2.49
CA ASP A 55 13.15 -12.49 3.87
C ASP A 55 11.88 -11.80 4.37
N THR A 56 11.21 -12.43 5.33
CA THR A 56 10.00 -11.88 5.94
C THR A 56 10.27 -10.73 6.88
N GLU A 57 11.51 -10.43 7.26
CA GLU A 57 11.89 -9.35 8.20
C GLU A 57 12.41 -8.10 7.50
N LYS A 58 12.68 -8.15 6.19
CA LYS A 58 13.02 -6.96 5.41
C LYS A 58 11.82 -6.02 5.30
N ARG A 59 11.92 -4.82 5.87
CA ARG A 59 10.84 -3.82 5.97
C ARG A 59 11.19 -2.53 5.20
N PHE A 60 10.17 -1.74 4.86
CA PHE A 60 10.32 -0.40 4.28
C PHE A 60 10.89 0.64 5.25
#